data_AF-A0A950ZZ52-F1
#
_entry.id   AF-A0A950ZZ52-F1
#
_cell.length_a   1.000
_cell.length_b   1.000
_cell.length_c   1.000
_cell.angle_alpha   90.00
_cell.angle_beta   90.00
_cell.angle_gamma   90.00
#
_symmetry.space_group_name_H-M   'P 1'
#
loop_
_entity.id
_entity.type
_entity.pdbx_description
1 polymer ?
#
loop_
_entity_poly.entity_id
_entity_poly.type
_entity_poly.pdbx_seq_one_letter_code
_entity_poly.pdbx_strand_id
1 'polypeptide(L)' 'MLIRKIENDVKERLRRRALRHGQSMEAEARDILRDALKSDDALATGLGSRIAARFKGIGLRDDEEIPELRGYTIKSPFEE' A
#
# COMPACT_ATOMS: atom_id res chain seq x y z
N MET A 1 -15.85 -18.92 3.49
CA MET A 1 -14.83 -19.69 4.25
C MET A 1 -15.30 -19.85 5.69
N LEU A 2 -15.08 -20.99 6.35
CA LEU A 2 -15.57 -21.22 7.71
C LEU A 2 -14.40 -21.36 8.69
N ILE A 3 -14.12 -20.31 9.46
CA ILE A 3 -13.15 -20.35 10.56
C ILE A 3 -13.89 -20.78 11.83
N ARG A 4 -13.51 -21.92 12.40
CA ARG A 4 -14.12 -22.46 13.64
C ARG A 4 -13.21 -22.20 14.84
N LYS A 5 -13.80 -22.24 16.04
CA LYS A 5 -13.08 -22.10 17.33
C LYS A 5 -12.25 -20.81 17.42
N ILE A 6 -12.83 -19.69 17.02
CA ILE A 6 -12.25 -18.36 17.25
C ILE A 6 -12.53 -17.93 18.69
N GLU A 7 -11.52 -17.42 19.38
CA GLU A 7 -11.66 -16.85 20.72
C GLU A 7 -12.62 -15.64 20.68
N ASN A 8 -13.40 -15.45 21.76
CA ASN A 8 -14.44 -14.42 21.78
C ASN A 8 -13.89 -13.00 21.67
N ASP A 9 -12.72 -12.74 22.25
CA ASP A 9 -12.04 -11.45 22.16
C ASP A 9 -11.60 -11.14 20.72
N VAL A 10 -11.06 -12.13 19.99
CA VAL A 10 -10.68 -12.01 18.58
C VAL A 10 -11.92 -11.75 17.74
N LYS A 11 -13.02 -12.46 18.01
CA LYS A 11 -14.31 -12.26 17.34
C LYS A 11 -14.81 -10.81 17.48
N GLU A 12 -14.77 -10.24 18.69
CA GLU A 12 -15.20 -8.87 18.95
C GLU A 12 -14.27 -7.81 18.35
N ARG A 13 -12.96 -8.05 18.37
CA ARG A 13 -11.99 -7.17 17.70
C ARG A 13 -12.21 -7.15 16.18
N LEU A 14 -12.46 -8.31 15.59
CA LEU A 14 -12.73 -8.45 14.16
C LEU A 14 -14.05 -7.77 13.77
N ARG A 15 -15.11 -7.94 14.57
CA ARG A 15 -16.39 -7.24 14.37
C ARG A 15 -16.21 -5.71 14.40
N ARG A 16 -15.50 -5.18 15.40
CA ARG A 16 -15.23 -3.74 15.50
C ARG A 16 -14.43 -3.22 14.31
N ARG A 17 -13.47 -4.00 13.80
CA ARG A 17 -12.64 -3.61 12.66
C ARG A 17 -13.44 -3.58 11.36
N ALA A 18 -14.26 -4.61 11.11
CA ALA A 18 -15.16 -4.67 9.96
C ALA A 18 -16.13 -3.47 9.93
N LEU A 19 -16.69 -3.09 11.08
CA LEU A 19 -17.54 -1.89 11.20
C LEU A 19 -16.80 -0.60 10.83
N ARG A 20 -15.54 -0.43 11.27
CA ARG A 20 -14.74 0.75 10.92
C ARG A 20 -14.45 0.84 9.43
N HIS A 21 -14.29 -0.30 8.76
CA HIS A 21 -14.04 -0.35 7.32
C HIS A 21 -15.32 -0.38 6.48
N GLY A 22 -16.51 -0.43 7.10
CA GLY A 22 -17.79 -0.45 6.39
C GLY A 22 -18.03 -1.77 5.64
N GLN A 23 -17.46 -2.88 6.10
CA GLN A 23 -17.52 -4.17 5.41
C GLN A 23 -18.05 -5.29 6.31
N SER A 24 -18.39 -6.43 5.70
CA SER A 24 -18.80 -7.61 6.45
C SER A 24 -17.61 -8.21 7.21
N MET A 25 -17.91 -8.92 8.30
CA MET A 25 -16.91 -9.61 9.10
C MET A 25 -16.14 -10.67 8.28
N GLU A 26 -16.79 -11.31 7.30
CA GLU A 26 -16.13 -12.25 6.38
C GLU A 26 -15.18 -11.53 5.43
N ALA A 27 -15.59 -10.38 4.87
CA ALA A 27 -14.75 -9.59 3.98
C ALA A 27 -13.49 -9.13 4.72
N GLU A 28 -13.63 -8.58 5.93
CA GLU A 28 -12.51 -8.18 6.77
C GLU A 28 -11.58 -9.36 7.10
N ALA A 29 -12.14 -10.53 7.44
CA ALA A 29 -11.35 -11.73 7.71
C ALA A 29 -10.55 -12.16 6.48
N ARG A 30 -11.16 -12.09 5.30
CA ARG A 30 -10.52 -12.45 4.02
C ARG A 30 -9.37 -11.49 3.70
N ASP A 31 -9.54 -10.20 3.92
CA ASP A 31 -8.51 -9.20 3.65
C ASP A 31 -7.33 -9.34 4.63
N ILE A 32 -7.60 -9.54 5.93
CA ILE A 32 -6.56 -9.81 6.92
C ILE A 32 -5.74 -11.05 6.53
N LEU A 33 -6.40 -12.16 6.17
CA LEU A 33 -5.70 -13.38 5.78
C LEU A 33 -4.92 -13.20 4.48
N ARG A 34 -5.49 -12.49 3.51
CA ARG A 34 -4.81 -12.17 2.25
C ARG A 34 -3.52 -11.38 2.51
N ASP A 35 -3.58 -10.37 3.37
CA ASP A 35 -2.43 -9.53 3.68
C ASP A 35 -1.38 -10.23 4.56
N ALA A 36 -1.82 -11.06 5.51
CA ALA A 36 -0.93 -11.90 6.30
C ALA A 36 -0.13 -12.86 5.39
N LEU A 37 -0.81 -13.54 4.45
CA LEU A 37 -0.17 -14.49 3.54
C LEU A 37 0.71 -13.83 2.48
N LYS A 38 0.42 -12.58 2.05
CA LYS A 38 1.34 -11.80 1.21
C LYS A 38 2.67 -11.52 1.90
N SER A 39 2.68 -11.46 3.23
CA SER A 39 3.87 -11.11 4.02
C SER A 39 4.84 -12.28 4.17
N ASP A 40 4.36 -13.52 4.07
CA ASP A 40 5.21 -14.73 4.16
C ASP A 40 5.93 -15.06 2.83
N ASP A 41 5.30 -14.81 1.68
CA ASP A 41 5.93 -15.02 0.37
C ASP A 41 6.83 -13.85 -0.08
N ALA A 42 6.69 -12.71 0.58
CA ALA A 42 7.50 -11.56 0.32
C ALA A 42 8.53 -11.41 1.45
N LEU A 43 9.78 -11.80 1.16
CA LEU A 43 10.89 -10.91 1.48
C LEU A 43 10.60 -9.59 0.75
N ALA A 44 9.67 -8.81 1.32
CA ALA A 44 9.12 -7.62 0.72
C ALA A 44 10.24 -6.59 0.79
N THR A 45 11.05 -6.60 -0.26
CA THR A 45 11.92 -5.51 -0.64
C THR A 45 11.15 -4.24 -0.33
N GLY A 46 11.62 -3.47 0.66
CA GLY A 46 10.84 -2.37 1.23
C GLY A 46 10.42 -1.39 0.13
N LEU A 47 9.37 -0.59 0.38
CA LEU A 47 8.88 0.37 -0.62
C LEU A 47 10.02 1.19 -1.24
N GLY A 48 10.95 1.67 -0.41
CA GLY A 48 12.14 2.40 -0.88
C GLY A 48 13.02 1.57 -1.82
N SER A 49 13.29 0.31 -1.49
CA SER A 49 14.08 -0.58 -2.33
C SER A 49 13.38 -0.91 -3.67
N ARG A 50 12.05 -1.02 -3.67
CA ARG A 50 11.26 -1.20 -4.90
C ARG A 50 11.30 0.04 -5.79
N ILE A 51 11.20 1.23 -5.18
CA ILE A 51 11.34 2.50 -5.90
C ILE A 51 12.74 2.58 -6.51
N ALA A 52 13.80 2.37 -5.71
CA ALA A 52 15.18 2.42 -6.19
C ALA A 52 15.46 1.42 -7.32
N ALA A 53 14.95 0.19 -7.23
CA ALA A 53 15.11 -0.81 -8.27
C ALA A 53 14.45 -0.39 -9.60
N ARG A 54 13.29 0.28 -9.56
CA ARG A 54 12.57 0.73 -10.75
C ARG A 54 13.31 1.83 -11.51
N PHE A 55 14.03 2.69 -10.79
CA PHE A 55 14.85 3.75 -11.37
C PHE A 55 16.33 3.37 -11.52
N LYS A 56 16.70 2.10 -11.27
CA LYS A 56 18.08 1.64 -11.43
C LYS A 56 18.46 1.73 -12.91
N GLY A 57 19.37 2.66 -13.24
CA GLY A 57 19.78 2.96 -14.61
C GLY A 57 18.92 4.01 -15.33
N ILE A 58 17.93 4.59 -14.65
CA ILE A 58 17.20 5.77 -15.11
C ILE A 58 17.67 6.94 -14.25
N GLY A 59 18.40 7.86 -14.86
CA GLY A 59 18.97 9.02 -14.19
C GLY A 59 19.47 10.04 -15.20
N LEU A 60 20.04 11.13 -14.70
CA LEU A 60 20.67 12.15 -15.53
C LEU A 60 21.98 11.59 -16.10
N ARG A 61 22.33 12.05 -17.30
CA ARG A 61 23.70 11.91 -17.80
C ARG A 61 24.63 12.84 -17.03
N ASP A 62 25.91 12.54 -17.04
CA ASP A 62 26.92 13.33 -16.30
C ASP A 62 26.95 14.81 -16.72
N ASP A 63 26.53 15.11 -17.95
CA ASP A 63 26.44 16.44 -18.55
C ASP A 63 25.02 17.02 -18.56
N GLU A 64 24.03 16.31 -18.01
CA GLU A 64 22.64 16.72 -18.02
C GLU A 64 22.26 17.46 -16.74
N GLU A 65 22.14 18.78 -16.86
CA GLU A 65 21.67 19.63 -15.75
C GLU A 65 20.16 19.52 -15.57
N ILE A 66 19.72 19.47 -14.30
CA ILE A 66 18.28 19.58 -13.97
C ILE A 66 17.87 21.05 -14.15
N PRO A 67 16.90 21.36 -15.02
CA PRO A 67 16.45 22.73 -15.21
C PRO A 67 15.80 23.28 -13.94
N GLU A 68 16.13 24.53 -13.61
CA GLU A 68 15.50 25.24 -12.50
C GLU A 68 14.06 25.62 -12.87
N LEU A 69 13.10 25.22 -12.02
CA LEU A 69 11.67 25.49 -12.23
C LEU A 69 11.17 26.74 -11.48
N ARG A 70 12.06 27.65 -11.06
CA ARG A 70 11.63 28.90 -10.40
C ARG A 70 10.83 29.76 -11.38
N GLY A 71 9.69 30.27 -10.93
CA GLY A 71 8.79 31.08 -11.76
C GLY A 71 7.84 30.29 -12.66
N TYR A 72 7.92 28.95 -12.67
CA TYR A 72 6.92 28.12 -13.34
C TYR A 72 5.64 28.03 -12.51
N THR A 73 4.52 28.45 -13.09
CA THR A 73 3.19 28.25 -12.52
C THR A 73 2.76 26.80 -12.79
N ILE A 74 2.69 25.97 -11.75
CA ILE A 74 2.12 24.63 -11.86
C ILE A 74 0.62 24.80 -12.15
N LYS A 75 0.18 24.34 -13.32
CA LYS A 75 -1.24 24.18 -13.60
C LYS A 75 -1.65 22.78 -13.20
N SER A 76 -2.69 22.68 -12.36
CA SER A 76 -3.29 21.38 -12.08
C SER A 76 -3.90 20.84 -13.38
N PRO A 77 -3.68 19.55 -13.71
CA PRO A 77 -4.39 18.93 -14.82
C PRO A 77 -5.89 18.72 -14.54
N PHE A 78 -6.38 19.13 -13.36
CA PHE A 78 -7.77 19.05 -12.95
C PHE A 78 -8.47 20.41 -12.80
N GLU A 79 -7.78 21.50 -13.17
CA GLU A 79 -8.38 22.84 -13.22
C GLU A 79 -8.65 23.22 -14.68
N GLU A 80 -9.93 23.32 -15.06
CA GLU A 80 -10.41 24.01 -16.27
C GLU A 80 -10.56 25.52 -16.01
#